data_AF-A0A080LTK1-F1
#
_entry.id   AF-A0A080LTK1-F1
#
_cell.length_a   1.000
_cell.length_b   1.000
_cell.length_c   1.000
_cell.angle_alpha   90.00
_cell.angle_beta   90.00
_cell.angle_gamma   90.00
#
_symmetry.space_group_name_H-M   'P 1'
#
loop_
_entity.id
_entity.type
_entity.pdbx_description
1 polymer ?
#
loop_
_entity_poly.entity_id
_entity_poly.type
_entity_poly.pdbx_seq_one_letter_code
_entity_poly.pdbx_strand_id
1 'polypeptide(L)'
;MWIEFSPVFLEKLGLRDARRQLEKVLYIFIALGVVLPMMHQASLGTMLVVMGGQVHPLWQTPVLPLLYLLSAITLGYGVILFESCVAASAYRRQVEVPLLNPMARVMLGIMAVFLVVRFADILLRGVIGEAFKPTYIALTFWVENGCLIAPFLLIGTTEARRNPARLFLAGIAVMLSGILLRLNGFLITFDTGPGWRYFPSVPELLVTLGIFAAEVFGYIYITRRFPVLPREEPYAQPAHS
;
A
#
# COMPACT_ATOMS: atom_id res chain seq x y z
N MET A 1 8.88 -13.80 4.42
CA MET A 1 9.70 -12.66 4.87
C MET A 1 11.06 -13.03 5.47
N TRP A 2 11.21 -13.55 6.71
CA TRP A 2 12.57 -13.77 7.28
C TRP A 2 13.43 -14.80 6.51
N ILE A 3 12.80 -15.82 5.91
CA ILE A 3 13.49 -16.82 5.07
C ILE A 3 13.87 -16.23 3.69
N GLU A 4 13.19 -15.20 3.19
CA GLU A 4 13.58 -14.54 1.93
C GLU A 4 14.81 -13.65 2.12
N PHE A 5 15.03 -13.15 3.34
CA PHE A 5 16.28 -12.48 3.74
C PHE A 5 17.39 -13.47 4.11
N SER A 6 17.08 -14.76 4.26
CA SER A 6 18.09 -15.74 4.67
C SER A 6 19.29 -15.92 3.72
N PRO A 7 19.21 -15.67 2.39
CA PRO A 7 20.42 -15.61 1.54
C PRO A 7 21.38 -14.48 1.97
N VAL A 8 20.86 -13.33 2.40
CA VAL A 8 21.67 -12.20 2.90
C VAL A 8 22.29 -12.55 4.27
N PHE A 9 21.55 -13.27 5.12
CA PHE A 9 22.11 -13.81 6.37
C PHE A 9 23.23 -14.84 6.09
N LEU A 10 23.01 -15.76 5.16
CA LEU A 10 23.95 -16.81 4.75
C LEU A 10 25.20 -16.25 4.05
N GLU A 11 25.06 -15.16 3.29
CA GLU A 11 26.17 -14.45 2.65
C GLU A 11 27.10 -13.81 3.68
N LYS A 12 26.54 -13.24 4.76
CA LYS A 12 27.32 -12.72 5.90
C LYS A 12 28.01 -13.82 6.72
N LEU A 13 27.46 -15.04 6.71
CA LEU A 13 28.01 -16.23 7.39
C LEU A 13 28.95 -17.08 6.52
N GLY A 14 29.13 -16.74 5.24
CA GLY A 14 30.09 -17.41 4.34
C GLY A 14 29.69 -18.81 3.83
N LEU A 15 28.44 -19.23 4.03
CA LEU A 15 27.97 -20.60 3.72
C LEU A 15 27.39 -20.70 2.29
N ARG A 16 28.26 -20.92 1.31
CA ARG A 16 27.93 -20.95 -0.13
C ARG A 16 27.04 -22.15 -0.55
N ASP A 17 27.16 -23.31 0.11
CA ASP A 17 26.39 -24.51 -0.25
C ASP A 17 24.94 -24.45 0.20
N ALA A 18 24.68 -23.89 1.39
CA ALA A 18 23.33 -23.66 1.90
C ALA A 18 22.55 -22.64 1.04
N ARG A 19 23.23 -21.63 0.49
CA ARG A 19 22.64 -20.69 -0.47
C ARG A 19 22.10 -21.39 -1.72
N ARG A 20 22.88 -22.30 -2.31
CA ARG A 20 22.52 -22.96 -3.58
C ARG A 20 21.34 -23.93 -3.44
N GLN A 21 21.19 -24.54 -2.26
CA GLN A 21 20.00 -25.34 -1.91
C GLN A 21 18.80 -24.45 -1.61
N LEU A 22 19.03 -23.33 -0.90
CA LEU A 22 17.97 -22.39 -0.56
C LEU A 22 17.40 -21.67 -1.79
N GLU A 23 18.24 -21.24 -2.75
CA GLU A 23 17.82 -20.63 -4.02
C GLU A 23 16.86 -21.54 -4.82
N LYS A 24 17.04 -22.87 -4.74
CA LYS A 24 16.13 -23.84 -5.38
C LYS A 24 14.77 -23.92 -4.71
N VAL A 25 14.64 -23.57 -3.44
CA VAL A 25 13.36 -23.61 -2.69
C VAL A 25 12.80 -22.19 -2.52
N LEU A 26 13.60 -21.16 -2.74
CA LEU A 26 13.26 -19.76 -2.53
C LEU A 26 12.05 -19.34 -3.36
N TYR A 27 11.89 -19.85 -4.59
CA TYR A 27 10.72 -19.53 -5.41
C TYR A 27 9.41 -19.99 -4.78
N ILE A 28 9.39 -21.12 -4.05
CA ILE A 28 8.20 -21.61 -3.33
C ILE A 28 7.90 -20.65 -2.18
N PHE A 29 8.91 -20.22 -1.45
CA PHE A 29 8.74 -19.27 -0.34
C PHE A 29 8.32 -17.88 -0.82
N ILE A 30 8.83 -17.41 -1.96
CA ILE A 30 8.39 -16.16 -2.60
C ILE A 30 6.92 -16.29 -3.02
N ALA A 31 6.56 -17.40 -3.67
CA ALA A 31 5.17 -17.64 -4.05
C ALA A 31 4.24 -17.67 -2.83
N LEU A 32 4.63 -18.38 -1.77
CA LEU A 32 3.87 -18.44 -0.51
C LEU A 32 3.81 -17.08 0.19
N GLY A 33 4.91 -16.34 0.17
CA GLY A 33 5.06 -15.00 0.73
C GLY A 33 4.18 -13.97 0.04
N VAL A 34 3.89 -14.17 -1.26
CA VAL A 34 2.94 -13.33 -2.01
C VAL A 34 1.50 -13.80 -1.80
N VAL A 35 1.25 -15.12 -1.75
CA VAL A 35 -0.10 -15.68 -1.59
C VAL A 35 -0.70 -15.38 -0.21
N LEU A 36 0.07 -15.49 0.88
CA LEU A 36 -0.45 -15.29 2.24
C LEU A 36 -1.04 -13.88 2.46
N PRO A 37 -0.34 -12.77 2.14
CA PRO A 37 -0.91 -11.43 2.22
C PRO A 37 -2.11 -11.23 1.28
N MET A 38 -2.08 -11.82 0.07
CA MET A 38 -3.22 -11.71 -0.85
C MET A 38 -4.47 -12.37 -0.26
N MET A 39 -4.33 -13.57 0.31
CA MET A 39 -5.43 -14.25 0.99
C MET A 39 -5.93 -13.46 2.19
N HIS A 40 -5.01 -12.91 3.00
CA HIS A 40 -5.38 -12.09 4.15
C HIS A 40 -6.16 -10.85 3.73
N GLN A 41 -5.69 -10.09 2.73
CA GLN A 41 -6.35 -8.87 2.26
C GLN A 41 -7.70 -9.17 1.57
N ALA A 42 -7.80 -10.26 0.80
CA ALA A 42 -9.06 -10.68 0.22
C ALA A 42 -10.07 -11.11 1.30
N SER A 43 -9.62 -11.83 2.34
CA SER A 43 -10.48 -12.27 3.45
C SER A 43 -11.05 -11.10 4.27
N LEU A 44 -10.27 -10.03 4.48
CA LEU A 44 -10.76 -8.78 5.08
C LEU A 44 -11.87 -8.13 4.24
N GLY A 45 -11.76 -8.15 2.91
CA GLY A 45 -12.83 -7.69 2.03
C GLY A 45 -14.10 -8.55 2.15
N THR A 46 -13.95 -9.87 2.21
CA THR A 46 -15.09 -10.80 2.41
C THR A 46 -15.78 -10.56 3.75
N MET A 47 -15.03 -10.22 4.81
CA MET A 47 -15.62 -9.88 6.11
C MET A 47 -16.60 -8.71 6.01
N LEU A 48 -16.28 -7.65 5.26
CA LEU A 48 -17.23 -6.55 5.01
C LEU A 48 -18.45 -7.02 4.22
N VAL A 49 -18.28 -7.90 3.22
CA VAL A 49 -19.43 -8.45 2.48
C VAL A 49 -20.42 -9.10 3.45
N VAL A 50 -19.92 -9.87 4.42
CA VAL A 50 -20.73 -10.57 5.43
C VAL A 50 -21.43 -9.60 6.38
N MET A 51 -20.85 -8.42 6.66
CA MET A 51 -21.49 -7.38 7.48
C MET A 51 -22.80 -6.83 6.87
N GLY A 52 -23.03 -7.07 5.57
CA GLY A 52 -24.35 -6.91 4.97
C GLY A 52 -24.90 -5.48 5.11
N GLY A 53 -26.13 -5.38 5.61
CA GLY A 53 -26.83 -4.11 5.78
C GLY A 53 -26.28 -3.18 6.86
N GLN A 54 -25.24 -3.60 7.61
CA GLN A 54 -24.56 -2.73 8.59
C GLN A 54 -23.60 -1.74 7.91
N VAL A 55 -23.22 -2.00 6.66
CA VAL A 55 -22.32 -1.13 5.90
C VAL A 55 -23.13 -0.29 4.92
N HIS A 56 -22.77 0.98 4.82
CA HIS A 56 -23.45 1.91 3.91
C HIS A 56 -23.43 1.40 2.43
N PRO A 57 -24.52 1.56 1.66
CA PRO A 57 -24.63 1.04 0.29
C PRO A 57 -23.49 1.43 -0.66
N LEU A 58 -22.85 2.59 -0.44
CA LEU A 58 -21.71 3.03 -1.25
C LEU A 58 -20.48 2.10 -1.16
N TRP A 59 -20.25 1.47 0.00
CA TRP A 59 -19.13 0.54 0.21
C TRP A 59 -19.56 -0.93 0.21
N GLN A 60 -20.84 -1.21 0.45
CA GLN A 60 -21.35 -2.58 0.54
C GLN A 60 -21.52 -3.25 -0.83
N THR A 61 -20.49 -3.98 -1.28
CA THR A 61 -20.52 -4.69 -2.57
C THR A 61 -19.93 -6.10 -2.50
N PRO A 62 -20.48 -7.09 -3.23
CA PRO A 62 -19.88 -8.42 -3.33
C PRO A 62 -18.46 -8.40 -3.92
N VAL A 63 -18.04 -7.34 -4.62
CA VAL A 63 -16.67 -7.23 -5.18
C VAL A 63 -15.63 -6.68 -4.19
N LEU A 64 -16.00 -6.45 -2.93
CA LEU A 64 -15.10 -6.00 -1.87
C LEU A 64 -13.80 -6.82 -1.73
N PRO A 65 -13.79 -8.16 -1.84
CA PRO A 65 -12.55 -8.94 -1.77
C PRO A 65 -11.54 -8.52 -2.84
N LEU A 66 -12.01 -8.25 -4.06
CA LEU A 66 -11.17 -7.77 -5.16
C LEU A 66 -10.70 -6.33 -4.91
N LEU A 67 -11.59 -5.44 -4.46
CA LEU A 67 -11.24 -4.05 -4.14
C LEU A 67 -10.17 -3.98 -3.05
N TYR A 68 -10.31 -4.77 -1.98
CA TYR A 68 -9.33 -4.80 -0.89
C TYR A 68 -7.99 -5.36 -1.35
N LEU A 69 -7.98 -6.41 -2.18
CA LEU A 69 -6.76 -6.95 -2.78
C LEU A 69 -6.05 -5.91 -3.67
N LEU A 70 -6.77 -5.28 -4.59
CA LEU A 70 -6.24 -4.21 -5.45
C LEU A 70 -5.70 -3.06 -4.60
N SER A 71 -6.44 -2.65 -3.55
CA SER A 71 -6.02 -1.58 -2.64
C SER A 71 -4.71 -1.91 -1.92
N ALA A 72 -4.51 -3.16 -1.52
CA ALA A 72 -3.30 -3.60 -0.83
C ALA A 72 -2.09 -3.58 -1.77
N ILE A 73 -2.27 -3.99 -3.03
CA ILE A 73 -1.21 -3.91 -4.05
C ILE A 73 -0.85 -2.44 -4.31
N THR A 74 -1.85 -1.57 -4.51
CA THR A 74 -1.59 -0.13 -4.72
C THR A 74 -0.92 0.52 -3.52
N LEU A 75 -1.34 0.16 -2.29
CA LEU A 75 -0.75 0.66 -1.06
C LEU A 75 0.73 0.25 -0.95
N GLY A 76 1.07 -0.98 -1.32
CA GLY A 76 2.46 -1.45 -1.36
C GLY A 76 3.33 -0.59 -2.28
N TYR A 77 2.86 -0.28 -3.51
CA TYR A 77 3.55 0.65 -4.39
C TYR A 77 3.65 2.06 -3.80
N GLY A 78 2.58 2.57 -3.19
CA GLY A 78 2.57 3.89 -2.53
C GLY A 78 3.61 4.00 -1.41
N VAL A 79 3.75 2.95 -0.59
CA VAL A 79 4.79 2.86 0.45
C VAL A 79 6.18 2.84 -0.15
N ILE A 80 6.42 2.06 -1.22
CA ILE A 80 7.74 2.03 -1.90
C ILE A 80 8.11 3.42 -2.44
N LEU A 81 7.17 4.13 -3.06
CA LEU A 81 7.38 5.50 -3.53
C LEU A 81 7.71 6.45 -2.37
N PHE A 82 6.95 6.37 -1.28
CA PHE A 82 7.17 7.18 -0.08
C PHE A 82 8.53 6.90 0.57
N GLU A 83 8.84 5.63 0.85
CA GLU A 83 10.09 5.21 1.48
C GLU A 83 11.31 5.55 0.63
N SER A 84 11.23 5.38 -0.70
CA SER A 84 12.32 5.73 -1.60
C SER A 84 12.63 7.23 -1.56
N CYS A 85 11.60 8.08 -1.51
CA CYS A 85 11.76 9.52 -1.36
C CYS A 85 12.32 9.91 0.02
N VAL A 86 11.82 9.30 1.10
CA VAL A 86 12.28 9.56 2.47
C VAL A 86 13.73 9.09 2.65
N ALA A 87 14.08 7.91 2.16
CA ALA A 87 15.44 7.37 2.21
C ALA A 87 16.41 8.25 1.42
N ALA A 88 16.05 8.65 0.19
CA ALA A 88 16.86 9.57 -0.60
C ALA A 88 17.12 10.89 0.15
N SER A 89 16.08 11.46 0.79
CA SER A 89 16.22 12.66 1.62
C SER A 89 17.10 12.44 2.86
N ALA A 90 16.91 11.33 3.57
CA ALA A 90 17.64 11.03 4.82
C ALA A 90 19.13 10.73 4.56
N TYR A 91 19.45 10.04 3.48
CA TYR A 91 20.81 9.67 3.08
C TYR A 91 21.47 10.68 2.13
N ARG A 92 20.82 11.82 1.84
CA ARG A 92 21.27 12.84 0.87
C ARG A 92 21.65 12.25 -0.50
N ARG A 93 20.88 11.26 -0.95
CA ARG A 93 21.06 10.59 -2.24
C ARG A 93 20.07 11.13 -3.26
N GLN A 94 20.41 11.00 -4.55
CA GLN A 94 19.46 11.27 -5.61
C GLN A 94 18.38 10.19 -5.61
N VAL A 95 17.11 10.59 -5.77
CA VAL A 95 16.02 9.64 -5.96
C VAL A 95 16.26 8.89 -7.26
N GLU A 96 16.19 7.55 -7.22
CA GLU A 96 16.31 6.70 -8.41
C GLU A 96 15.05 6.76 -9.28
N VAL A 97 14.78 7.94 -9.84
CA VAL A 97 13.66 8.21 -10.75
C VAL A 97 13.56 7.19 -11.89
N PRO A 98 14.66 6.70 -12.50
CA PRO A 98 14.59 5.67 -13.54
C PRO A 98 13.92 4.36 -13.06
N LEU A 99 14.10 3.99 -11.78
CA LEU A 99 13.49 2.82 -11.17
C LEU A 99 12.02 3.09 -10.75
N LEU A 100 11.75 4.27 -10.20
CA LEU A 100 10.40 4.62 -9.72
C LEU A 100 9.40 4.89 -10.84
N ASN A 101 9.86 5.37 -12.00
CA ASN A 101 9.01 5.70 -13.13
C ASN A 101 8.20 4.50 -13.69
N PRO A 102 8.80 3.31 -13.95
CA PRO A 102 8.02 2.13 -14.35
C PRO A 102 7.11 1.63 -13.22
N MET A 103 7.54 1.66 -11.96
CA MET A 103 6.70 1.25 -10.82
C MET A 103 5.48 2.14 -10.66
N ALA A 104 5.66 3.46 -10.78
CA ALA A 104 4.57 4.43 -10.77
C ALA A 104 3.56 4.19 -11.90
N ARG A 105 4.03 3.79 -13.09
CA ARG A 105 3.14 3.47 -14.22
C ARG A 105 2.29 2.23 -13.92
N VAL A 106 2.89 1.17 -13.38
CA VAL A 106 2.17 -0.04 -12.98
C VAL A 106 1.15 0.29 -11.88
N MET A 107 1.56 1.05 -10.86
CA MET A 107 0.69 1.51 -9.80
C MET A 107 -0.54 2.26 -10.35
N LEU A 108 -0.34 3.24 -11.24
CA LEU A 108 -1.45 3.99 -11.87
C LEU A 108 -2.36 3.06 -12.69
N GLY A 109 -1.82 2.06 -13.37
CA GLY A 109 -2.62 1.06 -14.08
C GLY A 109 -3.53 0.27 -13.14
N ILE A 110 -3.00 -0.21 -12.01
CA ILE A 110 -3.77 -0.97 -11.01
C ILE A 110 -4.82 -0.07 -10.34
N MET A 111 -4.46 1.18 -10.03
CA MET A 111 -5.42 2.16 -9.50
C MET A 111 -6.55 2.47 -10.50
N ALA A 112 -6.26 2.49 -11.80
CA ALA A 112 -7.27 2.71 -12.83
C ALA A 112 -8.24 1.52 -12.86
N VAL A 113 -7.72 0.29 -12.78
CA VAL A 113 -8.56 -0.92 -12.64
C VAL A 113 -9.42 -0.85 -11.38
N PHE A 114 -8.85 -0.46 -10.24
CA PHE A 114 -9.60 -0.27 -8.99
C PHE A 114 -10.76 0.72 -9.16
N LEU A 115 -10.50 1.90 -9.74
CA LEU A 115 -11.52 2.91 -9.97
C LEU A 115 -12.61 2.42 -10.92
N VAL A 116 -12.23 1.77 -12.04
CA VAL A 116 -13.18 1.22 -13.01
C VAL A 116 -14.07 0.17 -12.35
N VAL A 117 -13.49 -0.79 -11.63
CA VAL A 117 -14.25 -1.83 -10.93
C VAL A 117 -15.21 -1.22 -9.92
N ARG A 118 -14.74 -0.25 -9.13
CA ARG A 118 -15.57 0.41 -8.12
C ARG A 118 -16.73 1.20 -8.72
N PHE A 119 -16.47 2.06 -9.70
CA PHE A 119 -17.50 2.90 -10.30
C PHE A 119 -18.47 2.09 -11.16
N ALA A 120 -17.99 1.07 -11.88
CA ALA A 120 -18.86 0.15 -12.61
C ALA A 120 -19.82 -0.55 -11.65
N ASP A 121 -19.32 -1.08 -10.53
CA ASP A 121 -20.13 -1.72 -9.50
C ASP A 121 -21.17 -0.77 -8.88
N ILE A 122 -20.78 0.48 -8.55
CA ILE A 122 -21.72 1.49 -8.02
C ILE A 122 -22.83 1.82 -9.04
N LEU A 123 -22.47 1.93 -10.33
CA LEU A 123 -23.41 2.26 -11.39
C LEU A 123 -24.38 1.11 -11.65
N LEU A 124 -23.89 -0.14 -11.68
CA LEU A 124 -24.71 -1.35 -11.82
C LEU A 124 -25.69 -1.52 -10.65
N ARG A 125 -25.29 -1.13 -9.44
CA ARG A 125 -26.16 -1.14 -8.25
C ARG A 125 -27.12 0.04 -8.19
N GLY A 126 -26.94 1.08 -9.03
CA GLY A 126 -27.79 2.27 -9.06
C GLY A 126 -27.70 3.15 -7.80
N VAL A 127 -26.72 2.91 -6.92
CA VAL A 127 -26.60 3.61 -5.62
C VAL A 127 -25.86 4.94 -5.70
N ILE A 128 -25.53 5.40 -6.92
CA ILE A 128 -24.78 6.65 -7.13
C ILE A 128 -25.48 7.88 -6.52
N GLY A 129 -26.80 7.86 -6.41
CA GLY A 129 -27.57 8.93 -5.76
C GLY A 129 -27.19 9.15 -4.29
N GLU A 130 -26.75 8.10 -3.58
CA GLU A 130 -26.27 8.22 -2.20
C GLU A 130 -24.97 9.03 -2.10
N ALA A 131 -24.14 9.05 -3.15
CA ALA A 131 -22.88 9.80 -3.16
C ALA A 131 -23.11 11.32 -3.29
N PHE A 132 -24.29 11.77 -3.73
CA PHE A 132 -24.61 13.19 -3.89
C PHE A 132 -25.49 13.76 -2.78
N LYS A 133 -25.85 12.94 -1.79
CA LYS A 133 -26.58 13.44 -0.62
C LYS A 133 -25.66 14.32 0.24
N PRO A 134 -26.17 15.41 0.85
CA PRO A 134 -25.40 16.28 1.72
C PRO A 134 -25.18 15.64 3.10
N THR A 135 -24.46 14.52 3.13
CA THR A 135 -24.19 13.73 4.33
C THR A 135 -22.69 13.58 4.53
N TYR A 136 -22.23 13.49 5.78
CA TYR A 136 -20.80 13.29 6.07
C TYR A 136 -20.24 12.02 5.41
N ILE A 137 -21.06 10.97 5.25
CA ILE A 137 -20.71 9.71 4.57
C ILE A 137 -20.41 9.95 3.08
N ALA A 138 -21.22 10.77 2.40
CA ALA A 138 -20.97 11.14 1.01
C ALA A 138 -19.68 11.97 0.88
N LEU A 139 -19.40 12.85 1.85
CA LEU A 139 -18.14 13.61 1.87
C LEU A 139 -16.92 12.69 1.99
N THR A 140 -16.94 11.71 2.91
CA THR A 140 -15.81 10.78 3.06
C THR A 140 -15.61 9.90 1.82
N PHE A 141 -16.68 9.56 1.11
CA PHE A 141 -16.61 8.89 -0.19
C PHE A 141 -15.82 9.75 -1.21
N TRP A 142 -16.16 11.04 -1.34
CA TRP A 142 -15.48 11.93 -2.28
C TRP A 142 -14.04 12.23 -1.89
N VAL A 143 -13.76 12.39 -0.59
CA VAL A 143 -12.39 12.57 -0.10
C VAL A 143 -11.53 11.35 -0.41
N GLU A 144 -12.04 10.14 -0.17
CA GLU A 144 -11.33 8.89 -0.47
C GLU A 144 -11.06 8.75 -1.99
N ASN A 145 -12.07 8.98 -2.83
CA ASN A 145 -11.90 8.94 -4.28
C ASN A 145 -11.00 10.07 -4.79
N GLY A 146 -11.03 11.24 -4.15
CA GLY A 146 -10.13 12.35 -4.44
C GLY A 146 -8.67 11.96 -4.17
N CYS A 147 -8.39 11.26 -3.06
CA CYS A 147 -7.06 10.72 -2.78
C CYS A 147 -6.64 9.63 -3.78
N LEU A 148 -7.57 8.81 -4.29
CA LEU A 148 -7.27 7.84 -5.36
C LEU A 148 -7.01 8.51 -6.71
N ILE A 149 -7.66 9.62 -7.01
CA ILE A 149 -7.50 10.34 -8.28
C ILE A 149 -6.27 11.24 -8.25
N ALA A 150 -5.89 11.77 -7.08
CA ALA A 150 -4.77 12.69 -6.94
C ALA A 150 -3.43 12.18 -7.54
N PRO A 151 -3.03 10.90 -7.38
CA PRO A 151 -1.84 10.36 -8.04
C PRO A 151 -1.88 10.47 -9.57
N PHE A 152 -3.04 10.32 -10.21
CA PHE A 152 -3.14 10.52 -11.67
C PHE A 152 -2.83 11.96 -12.08
N LEU A 153 -3.25 12.93 -11.27
CA LEU A 153 -2.96 14.35 -11.50
C LEU A 153 -1.50 14.70 -11.19
N LEU A 154 -0.93 14.10 -10.15
CA LEU A 154 0.42 14.39 -9.68
C LEU A 154 1.51 13.72 -10.50
N ILE A 155 1.30 12.48 -10.96
CA ILE A 155 2.35 11.64 -11.58
C ILE A 155 1.87 10.94 -12.87
N GLY A 156 0.76 11.39 -13.45
CA GLY A 156 0.22 10.84 -14.70
C GLY A 156 1.16 11.04 -15.90
N THR A 157 1.82 12.21 -15.99
CA THR A 157 2.75 12.54 -17.08
C THR A 157 4.18 12.10 -16.78
N THR A 158 4.94 11.81 -17.83
CA THR A 158 6.37 11.45 -17.72
C THR A 158 7.20 12.57 -17.11
N GLU A 159 6.87 13.84 -17.40
CA GLU A 159 7.53 15.01 -16.84
C GLU A 159 7.26 15.15 -15.34
N ALA A 160 6.02 14.95 -14.91
CA ALA A 160 5.66 15.05 -13.50
C ALA A 160 6.33 13.97 -12.64
N ARG A 161 6.55 12.77 -13.21
CA ARG A 161 7.32 11.69 -12.58
C ARG A 161 8.80 11.98 -12.39
N ARG A 162 9.35 13.01 -13.04
CA ARG A 162 10.75 13.43 -12.83
C ARG A 162 10.92 14.27 -11.57
N ASN A 163 9.84 14.83 -11.01
CA ASN A 163 9.89 15.66 -9.83
C ASN A 163 9.72 14.81 -8.55
N PRO A 164 10.75 14.69 -7.69
CA PRO A 164 10.69 13.92 -6.45
C PRO A 164 9.57 14.37 -5.50
N ALA A 165 9.26 15.67 -5.45
CA ALA A 165 8.20 16.17 -4.58
C ALA A 165 6.82 15.66 -5.01
N ARG A 166 6.58 15.55 -6.33
CA ARG A 166 5.31 15.00 -6.86
C ARG A 166 5.19 13.50 -6.62
N LEU A 167 6.30 12.75 -6.73
CA LEU A 167 6.35 11.32 -6.38
C LEU A 167 6.03 11.10 -4.89
N PHE A 168 6.60 11.92 -4.01
CA PHE A 168 6.35 11.88 -2.58
C PHE A 168 4.88 12.18 -2.24
N LEU A 169 4.32 13.25 -2.79
CA LEU A 169 2.91 13.60 -2.61
C LEU A 169 1.96 12.53 -3.16
N ALA A 170 2.31 11.90 -4.29
CA ALA A 170 1.54 10.80 -4.84
C ALA A 170 1.58 9.57 -3.92
N GLY A 171 2.74 9.22 -3.35
CA GLY A 171 2.86 8.15 -2.36
C GLY A 171 1.96 8.40 -1.14
N ILE A 172 1.98 9.62 -0.59
CA ILE A 172 1.09 10.02 0.51
C ILE A 172 -0.38 9.90 0.12
N ALA A 173 -0.77 10.40 -1.06
CA ALA A 173 -2.15 10.34 -1.51
C ALA A 173 -2.66 8.89 -1.66
N VAL A 174 -1.83 7.99 -2.20
CA VAL A 174 -2.14 6.54 -2.26
C VAL A 174 -2.29 5.96 -0.86
N MET A 175 -1.37 6.26 0.05
CA MET A 175 -1.44 5.77 1.43
C MET A 175 -2.70 6.25 2.15
N LEU A 176 -3.01 7.54 2.06
CA LEU A 176 -4.23 8.13 2.61
C LEU A 176 -5.48 7.47 2.03
N SER A 177 -5.50 7.21 0.72
CA SER A 177 -6.65 6.53 0.11
C SER A 177 -6.86 5.11 0.67
N GLY A 178 -5.79 4.34 0.86
CA GLY A 178 -5.86 3.00 1.43
C GLY A 178 -6.25 2.98 2.91
N ILE A 179 -5.85 4.00 3.68
CA ILE A 179 -6.26 4.19 5.08
C ILE A 179 -7.73 4.58 5.15
N LEU A 180 -8.15 5.56 4.34
CA LEU A 180 -9.55 6.00 4.28
C LEU A 180 -10.48 4.86 3.86
N LEU A 181 -10.08 4.02 2.89
CA LEU A 181 -10.86 2.83 2.52
C LEU A 181 -11.10 1.90 3.71
N ARG A 182 -10.08 1.66 4.54
CA ARG A 182 -10.19 0.81 5.73
C ARG A 182 -11.04 1.47 6.82
N LEU A 183 -10.84 2.76 7.08
CA LEU A 183 -11.62 3.51 8.07
C LEU A 183 -13.09 3.63 7.65
N ASN A 184 -13.35 3.93 6.38
CA ASN A 184 -14.70 3.99 5.85
C ASN A 184 -15.37 2.63 5.94
N GLY A 185 -14.70 1.57 5.49
CA GLY A 185 -15.25 0.21 5.49
C GLY A 185 -15.57 -0.36 6.88
N PHE A 186 -14.72 -0.12 7.89
CA PHE A 186 -14.86 -0.78 9.20
C PHE A 186 -15.35 0.13 10.33
N LEU A 187 -15.28 1.46 10.19
CA LEU A 187 -15.56 2.39 11.29
C LEU A 187 -16.59 3.47 10.93
N ILE A 188 -16.38 4.22 9.85
CA ILE A 188 -17.17 5.42 9.54
C ILE A 188 -18.53 5.07 8.96
N THR A 189 -18.59 4.01 8.14
CA THR A 189 -19.81 3.60 7.43
C THR A 189 -20.49 2.39 8.06
N PHE A 190 -19.93 1.89 9.16
CA PHE A 190 -20.45 0.79 9.94
C PHE A 190 -21.50 1.31 10.94
N ASP A 191 -22.76 0.98 10.68
CA ASP A 191 -23.90 1.35 11.51
C ASP A 191 -24.60 0.09 12.04
N THR A 192 -24.55 -0.09 13.36
CA THR A 192 -25.18 -1.22 14.06
C THR A 192 -26.63 -0.92 14.48
N GLY A 193 -27.21 0.19 14.02
CA GLY A 193 -28.57 0.60 14.32
C GLY A 193 -28.68 1.67 15.42
N PRO A 194 -29.92 2.10 15.75
CA PRO A 194 -30.14 3.24 16.62
C PRO A 194 -29.53 3.04 18.03
N GLY A 195 -28.73 4.00 18.47
CA GLY A 195 -28.17 4.05 19.84
C GLY A 195 -26.75 3.48 19.99
N TRP A 196 -26.20 2.85 18.95
CA TRP A 196 -24.82 2.34 18.97
C TRP A 196 -23.91 3.17 18.06
N ARG A 197 -22.91 3.81 18.65
CA ARG A 197 -21.80 4.45 17.92
C ARG A 197 -20.50 3.91 18.46
N TYR A 198 -19.75 3.20 17.63
CA TYR A 198 -18.42 2.75 17.99
C TYR A 198 -17.41 3.87 17.70
N PHE A 199 -16.67 4.26 18.72
CA PHE A 199 -15.49 5.11 18.58
C PHE A 199 -14.37 4.49 19.41
N PRO A 200 -13.15 4.33 18.86
CA PRO A 200 -12.07 3.67 19.58
C PRO A 200 -11.74 4.41 20.87
N SER A 201 -11.67 3.64 21.95
CA SER A 201 -11.27 4.09 23.27
C SER A 201 -9.79 4.48 23.31
N VAL A 202 -9.40 5.30 24.29
CA VAL A 202 -8.00 5.72 24.46
C VAL A 202 -7.03 4.53 24.51
N PRO A 203 -7.32 3.42 25.22
CA PRO A 203 -6.46 2.23 25.18
C PRO A 203 -6.33 1.59 23.79
N GLU A 204 -7.42 1.48 23.01
CA GLU A 204 -7.37 0.93 21.64
C GLU A 204 -6.51 1.79 20.71
N LEU A 205 -6.60 3.12 20.86
CA LEU A 205 -5.73 4.06 20.14
C LEU A 205 -4.26 3.91 20.54
N LEU A 206 -3.96 3.79 21.82
CA LEU A 206 -2.60 3.60 22.33
C LEU A 206 -1.98 2.28 21.84
N VAL A 207 -2.74 1.19 21.84
CA VAL A 207 -2.27 -0.10 21.32
C VAL A 207 -1.98 0.01 19.82
N THR A 208 -2.87 0.64 19.05
CA THR A 208 -2.68 0.83 17.61
C THR A 208 -1.42 1.66 17.32
N LEU A 209 -1.25 2.79 18.02
CA LEU A 209 -0.05 3.63 17.89
C LEU A 209 1.22 2.91 18.34
N GLY A 210 1.13 2.07 19.38
CA GLY A 210 2.24 1.24 19.87
C GLY A 210 2.71 0.22 18.84
N ILE A 211 1.79 -0.44 18.13
CA ILE A 211 2.11 -1.38 17.05
C ILE A 211 2.83 -0.66 15.90
N PHE A 212 2.30 0.49 15.44
CA PHE A 212 2.96 1.29 14.40
C PHE A 212 4.36 1.76 14.83
N ALA A 213 4.50 2.22 16.08
CA ALA A 213 5.81 2.63 16.61
C ALA A 213 6.80 1.44 16.66
N ALA A 214 6.33 0.25 17.04
CA ALA A 214 7.15 -0.97 17.04
C ALA A 214 7.58 -1.38 15.63
N GLU A 215 6.70 -1.27 14.63
CA GLU A 215 7.04 -1.53 13.22
C GLU A 215 8.13 -0.58 12.70
N VAL A 216 7.96 0.73 12.93
CA VAL A 216 8.95 1.75 12.55
C VAL A 216 10.28 1.51 13.27
N PHE A 217 10.25 1.21 14.56
CA PHE A 217 11.45 0.87 15.32
C PHE A 217 12.15 -0.38 14.77
N GLY A 218 11.38 -1.43 14.44
CA GLY A 218 11.89 -2.65 13.81
C GLY A 218 12.58 -2.35 12.49
N TYR A 219 11.97 -1.54 11.62
CA TYR A 219 12.57 -1.10 10.36
C TYR A 219 13.90 -0.37 10.56
N ILE A 220 13.95 0.61 11.47
CA ILE A 220 15.18 1.37 11.76
C ILE A 220 16.27 0.46 12.32
N TYR A 221 15.91 -0.45 13.23
CA TYR A 221 16.87 -1.38 13.83
C TYR A 221 17.48 -2.33 12.80
N ILE A 222 16.66 -2.92 11.92
CA ILE A 222 17.10 -3.86 10.89
C ILE A 222 17.99 -3.15 9.86
N THR A 223 17.54 -2.01 9.33
CA THR A 223 18.28 -1.25 8.30
C THR A 223 19.62 -0.70 8.79
N ARG A 224 19.75 -0.37 10.08
CA ARG A 224 21.04 0.05 10.67
C ARG A 224 21.99 -1.13 10.93
N ARG A 225 21.48 -2.32 11.22
CA ARG A 225 22.30 -3.48 11.62
C ARG A 225 22.73 -4.35 10.43
N PHE A 226 21.97 -4.32 9.34
CA PHE A 226 22.19 -5.15 8.16
C PHE A 226 22.36 -4.29 6.90
N PRO A 227 23.29 -4.65 5.99
CA PRO A 227 23.43 -3.96 4.70
C PRO A 227 22.28 -4.39 3.78
N VAL A 228 21.09 -3.81 4.00
CA VAL A 228 19.88 -4.08 3.21
C VAL A 228 19.88 -3.25 1.91
N LEU A 229 20.56 -2.10 1.91
CA LEU A 229 20.77 -1.30 0.71
C LEU A 229 21.86 -1.96 -0.15
N PRO A 230 21.61 -2.21 -1.46
CA PRO A 230 22.65 -2.65 -2.38
C PRO A 230 23.87 -1.74 -2.26
N ARG A 231 25.06 -2.34 -2.16
CA ARG A 231 26.31 -1.59 -2.31
C ARG A 231 26.29 -0.96 -3.71
N GLU A 232 26.66 0.31 -3.79
CA GLU A 232 26.92 0.96 -5.08
C GLU A 232 27.83 0.04 -5.90
N GLU A 233 27.39 -0.34 -7.10
CA GLU A 233 28.37 -0.71 -8.11
C GLU A 233 29.23 0.54 -8.33
N PRO A 234 30.56 0.47 -8.15
CA PRO A 234 31.42 1.61 -8.43
C PRO A 234 31.15 2.03 -9.87
N TYR A 235 30.70 3.27 -10.06
CA TYR A 235 30.69 3.91 -11.37
C TYR A 235 32.06 3.66 -11.99
N ALA A 236 32.12 2.81 -13.02
CA ALA A 236 33.36 2.52 -13.73
C ALA A 236 33.90 3.86 -14.21
N GLN A 237 34.98 4.33 -13.59
CA GLN A 237 35.70 5.50 -14.05
C GLN A 237 36.06 5.24 -15.52
N PRO A 238 35.65 6.11 -16.47
CA PRO A 238 36.11 5.96 -17.84
C PRO A 238 37.64 6.03 -17.80
N ALA A 239 38.28 4.99 -18.31
CA ALA A 239 39.73 4.90 -18.39
C ALA A 239 40.24 6.18 -19.08
N HIS A 240 41.02 6.97 -18.36
CA HIS A 240 41.82 8.03 -18.96
C HIS A 240 42.86 7.37 -19.88
N SER A 241 42.79 7.69 -21.16
CA SER A 241 43.81 7.47 -22.19
C SER A 241 44.20 8.80 -22.80
#